data_AF-A0A554W6I9-F1
#
_entry.id   AF-A0A554W6I9-F1
#
_cell.length_a   1.000
_cell.length_b   1.000
_cell.length_c   1.000
_cell.angle_alpha   90.00
_cell.angle_beta   90.00
_cell.angle_gamma   90.00
#
_symmetry.space_group_name_H-M   'P 1'
#
loop_
_entity.id
_entity.type
_entity.pdbx_description
1 polymer ?
#
loop_
_entity_poly.entity_id
_entity_poly.type
_entity_poly.pdbx_seq_one_letter_code
_entity_poly.pdbx_strand_id
1 'polypeptide(L)'
;MPILRIATYNIHKGVQGVGPLQRLEIHNLRHAVAQLDADIVCLQEVRAFHHRLARRFGAHWPHEPQAQVLAPPGWFAVYHTNALTRHGEHGNALLSRFEVLAFAHRDVSDHALEQRGLLHVTLSVPTSPATQAERAAVAAPQGAQRVLHVIVVHLGLMHASRRRQVAALGRYLAEAVPPAAPLVVAGDFNDWGEQLHADLARLDLHTLTGVRVPTFPARLPLLALDRIYVRGLRVLTLRAPREAPWRRLSDHLPLVAEVAWG
;
A
#
# COMPACT_ATOMS: atom_id res chain seq x y z
N MET A 1 -2.60 10.11 -22.51
CA MET A 1 -1.38 9.94 -21.69
C MET A 1 -1.40 8.54 -21.09
N PRO A 2 -0.25 7.85 -20.97
CA PRO A 2 -0.16 6.60 -20.21
C PRO A 2 -0.66 6.77 -18.79
N ILE A 3 -1.60 5.92 -18.37
CA ILE A 3 -2.18 5.91 -17.03
C ILE A 3 -1.72 4.66 -16.30
N LEU A 4 -1.08 4.87 -15.14
CA LEU A 4 -0.76 3.85 -14.16
C LEU A 4 -1.84 3.85 -13.08
N ARG A 5 -2.29 2.67 -12.66
CA ARG A 5 -3.23 2.53 -11.56
C ARG A 5 -2.51 2.03 -10.32
N ILE A 6 -2.57 2.83 -9.27
CA ILE A 6 -1.91 2.54 -8.00
C ILE A 6 -2.98 2.40 -6.94
N ALA A 7 -2.97 1.31 -6.20
CA ALA A 7 -3.84 1.11 -5.05
C ALA A 7 -3.04 1.10 -3.75
N THR A 8 -3.65 1.58 -2.66
CA THR A 8 -3.19 1.30 -1.30
C THR A 8 -4.32 0.70 -0.48
N TYR A 9 -4.00 -0.27 0.37
CA TYR A 9 -5.00 -0.96 1.17
C TYR A 9 -4.43 -1.55 2.47
N ASN A 10 -4.91 -1.05 3.60
CA ASN A 10 -4.73 -1.71 4.90
C ASN A 10 -5.67 -2.92 4.99
N ILE A 11 -5.10 -4.14 4.97
CA ILE A 11 -5.89 -5.38 4.92
C ILE A 11 -6.25 -5.94 6.31
N HIS A 12 -5.92 -5.21 7.38
CA HIS A 12 -6.18 -5.60 8.77
C HIS A 12 -5.79 -7.06 9.05
N LYS A 13 -4.57 -7.47 8.67
CA LYS A 13 -4.03 -8.83 8.87
C LYS A 13 -4.83 -9.95 8.20
N GLY A 14 -5.75 -9.63 7.30
CA GLY A 14 -6.62 -10.59 6.64
C GLY A 14 -7.57 -11.33 7.58
N VAL A 15 -7.86 -10.75 8.76
CA VAL A 15 -8.79 -11.33 9.74
C VAL A 15 -9.73 -10.24 10.23
N GLN A 16 -11.03 -10.50 10.18
CA GLN A 16 -12.07 -9.58 10.64
C GLN A 16 -12.75 -10.10 11.90
N GLY A 17 -13.26 -9.19 12.74
CA GLY A 17 -13.95 -9.53 13.98
C GLY A 17 -13.02 -9.74 15.19
N VAL A 18 -13.61 -10.03 16.34
CA VAL A 18 -12.89 -10.16 17.62
C VAL A 18 -13.23 -11.48 18.31
N GLY A 19 -12.24 -12.05 19.02
CA GLY A 19 -12.41 -13.27 19.81
C GLY A 19 -13.01 -14.42 18.98
N PRO A 20 -14.05 -15.13 19.47
CA PRO A 20 -14.62 -16.29 18.78
C PRO A 20 -15.29 -15.94 17.44
N LEU A 21 -15.66 -14.67 17.22
CA LEU A 21 -16.28 -14.20 15.97
C LEU A 21 -15.29 -13.85 14.86
N GLN A 22 -13.98 -14.09 15.06
CA GLN A 22 -12.99 -13.85 14.02
C GLN A 22 -13.22 -14.71 12.78
N ARG A 23 -13.18 -14.08 11.61
CA ARG A 23 -13.26 -14.72 10.30
C ARG A 23 -11.99 -14.44 9.51
N LEU A 24 -11.47 -15.48 8.87
CA LEU A 24 -10.33 -15.37 7.97
C LEU A 24 -10.81 -14.86 6.61
N GLU A 25 -10.26 -13.73 6.16
CA GLU A 25 -10.64 -13.05 4.92
C GLU A 25 -9.58 -13.13 3.83
N ILE A 26 -8.41 -13.72 4.11
CA ILE A 26 -7.27 -13.67 3.19
C ILE A 26 -7.58 -14.21 1.78
N HIS A 27 -8.40 -15.26 1.68
CA HIS A 27 -8.81 -15.84 0.40
C HIS A 27 -9.75 -14.91 -0.37
N ASN A 28 -10.69 -14.25 0.32
CA ASN A 28 -11.58 -13.26 -0.29
C ASN A 28 -10.79 -12.00 -0.69
N LEU A 29 -9.81 -11.59 0.12
CA LEU A 29 -8.92 -10.48 -0.19
C LEU A 29 -8.10 -10.74 -1.45
N ARG A 30 -7.61 -11.97 -1.69
CA ARG A 30 -6.92 -12.32 -2.93
C ARG A 30 -7.78 -12.02 -4.16
N HIS A 31 -9.05 -12.47 -4.14
CA HIS A 31 -9.98 -12.20 -5.24
C HIS A 31 -10.28 -10.71 -5.38
N ALA A 32 -10.46 -10.00 -4.26
CA ALA A 32 -10.73 -8.57 -4.28
C ALA A 32 -9.54 -7.77 -4.82
N VAL A 33 -8.31 -8.04 -4.37
CA VAL A 33 -7.09 -7.37 -4.85
C VAL A 33 -6.95 -7.49 -6.36
N ALA A 34 -7.23 -8.66 -6.94
CA ALA A 34 -7.24 -8.85 -8.40
C ALA A 34 -8.30 -8.00 -9.12
N GLN A 35 -9.40 -7.63 -8.45
CA GLN A 35 -10.48 -6.80 -8.99
C GLN A 35 -10.22 -5.28 -8.85
N LEU A 36 -9.15 -4.85 -8.18
CA LEU A 36 -8.79 -3.42 -8.10
C LEU A 36 -8.45 -2.85 -9.49
N ASP A 37 -8.07 -3.71 -10.44
CA ASP A 37 -7.56 -3.32 -11.76
C ASP A 37 -6.39 -2.33 -11.62
N ALA A 38 -5.55 -2.56 -10.60
CA ALA A 38 -4.34 -1.80 -10.34
C ALA A 38 -3.15 -2.43 -11.06
N ASP A 39 -2.11 -1.64 -11.30
CA ASP A 39 -0.81 -2.10 -11.78
C ASP A 39 0.18 -2.30 -10.61
N ILE A 40 -0.01 -1.53 -9.53
CA ILE A 40 0.77 -1.58 -8.29
C ILE A 40 -0.18 -1.52 -7.10
N VAL A 41 -0.01 -2.39 -6.11
CA VAL A 41 -0.81 -2.44 -4.88
C VAL A 41 0.09 -2.36 -3.64
N CYS A 42 -0.06 -1.29 -2.87
CA CYS A 42 0.64 -1.03 -1.62
C CYS A 42 -0.22 -1.53 -0.45
N LEU A 43 0.27 -2.51 0.31
CA LEU A 43 -0.48 -3.15 1.37
C LEU A 43 0.11 -2.86 2.75
N GLN A 44 -0.75 -2.65 3.73
CA GLN A 44 -0.39 -2.50 5.15
C GLN A 44 -1.03 -3.60 5.98
N GLU A 45 -0.44 -3.87 7.15
CA GLU A 45 -0.88 -4.94 8.06
C GLU A 45 -0.83 -6.34 7.44
N VAL A 46 0.11 -6.57 6.52
CA VAL A 46 0.34 -7.88 5.91
C VAL A 46 1.11 -8.76 6.88
N ARG A 47 0.84 -10.06 6.92
CA ARG A 47 1.57 -11.04 7.74
C ARG A 47 2.25 -12.09 6.89
N ALA A 48 3.45 -12.51 7.28
CA ALA A 48 4.04 -13.76 6.84
C ALA A 48 3.61 -14.95 7.69
N PHE A 49 3.51 -14.78 9.01
CA PHE A 49 3.04 -15.87 9.88
C PHE A 49 2.29 -15.39 11.12
N HIS A 50 1.44 -16.28 11.67
CA HIS A 50 0.86 -16.10 12.99
C HIS A 50 0.42 -17.43 13.64
N HIS A 51 1.27 -18.02 14.49
CA HIS A 51 1.11 -19.38 15.03
C HIS A 51 -0.23 -19.63 15.76
N ARG A 52 -0.75 -18.63 16.50
CA ARG A 52 -2.02 -18.79 17.21
C ARG A 52 -3.22 -18.85 16.25
N LEU A 53 -3.19 -18.05 15.19
CA LEU A 53 -4.29 -18.03 14.21
C LEU A 53 -4.17 -19.19 13.23
N ALA A 54 -2.94 -19.59 12.88
CA ALA A 54 -2.68 -20.81 12.13
C ALA A 54 -3.25 -22.05 12.83
N ARG A 55 -3.01 -22.22 14.13
CA ARG A 55 -3.62 -23.32 14.91
C ARG A 55 -5.15 -23.23 14.96
N ARG A 56 -5.71 -22.03 15.04
CA ARG A 56 -7.16 -21.81 15.13
C ARG A 56 -7.87 -22.14 13.80
N PHE A 57 -7.35 -21.63 12.69
CA PHE A 57 -7.98 -21.78 11.37
C PHE A 57 -7.55 -23.08 10.66
N GLY A 58 -6.51 -23.75 11.17
CA GLY A 58 -6.04 -25.03 10.67
C GLY A 58 -5.71 -24.95 9.17
N ALA A 59 -6.24 -25.90 8.40
CA ALA A 59 -6.05 -25.99 6.96
C ALA A 59 -6.53 -24.75 6.16
N HIS A 60 -7.36 -23.89 6.74
CA HIS A 60 -7.81 -22.66 6.06
C HIS A 60 -6.76 -21.54 6.16
N TRP A 61 -5.83 -21.61 7.11
CA TRP A 61 -4.75 -20.64 7.22
C TRP A 61 -3.77 -20.83 6.05
N PRO A 62 -3.32 -19.76 5.38
CA PRO A 62 -2.39 -19.88 4.27
C PRO A 62 -1.04 -20.43 4.73
N HIS A 63 -0.49 -21.37 3.96
CA HIS A 63 0.86 -21.91 4.18
C HIS A 63 1.96 -20.91 3.77
N GLU A 64 1.68 -20.10 2.76
CA GLU A 64 2.57 -19.06 2.26
C GLU A 64 2.32 -17.72 2.97
N PRO A 65 3.32 -16.83 3.01
CA PRO A 65 3.12 -15.47 3.51
C PRO A 65 2.00 -14.75 2.73
N GLN A 66 1.24 -13.89 3.40
CA GLN A 66 0.05 -13.25 2.82
C GLN A 66 0.37 -12.45 1.54
N ALA A 67 1.56 -11.86 1.45
CA ALA A 67 1.97 -11.14 0.24
C ALA A 67 2.00 -12.04 -1.00
N GLN A 68 2.52 -13.27 -0.91
CA GLN A 68 2.49 -14.22 -2.03
C GLN A 68 1.07 -14.70 -2.33
N VAL A 69 0.26 -14.96 -1.30
CA VAL A 69 -1.14 -15.40 -1.48
C VAL A 69 -1.98 -14.34 -2.18
N LEU A 70 -1.76 -13.06 -1.87
CA LEU A 70 -2.52 -11.93 -2.41
C LEU A 70 -2.04 -11.51 -3.81
N ALA A 71 -0.82 -11.85 -4.19
CA ALA A 71 -0.28 -11.53 -5.51
C ALA A 71 -1.09 -12.24 -6.61
N PRO A 72 -1.60 -11.51 -7.61
CA PRO A 72 -2.15 -12.13 -8.80
C PRO A 72 -1.08 -12.98 -9.52
N PRO A 73 -1.46 -14.01 -10.29
CA PRO A 73 -0.50 -14.81 -11.06
C PRO A 73 0.40 -13.93 -11.94
N GLY A 74 1.70 -14.20 -11.90
CA GLY A 74 2.72 -13.45 -12.67
C GLY A 74 3.13 -12.11 -12.07
N TRP A 75 2.58 -11.71 -10.91
CA TRP A 75 3.00 -10.51 -10.20
C TRP A 75 4.17 -10.77 -9.27
N PHE A 76 4.98 -9.73 -9.06
CA PHE A 76 5.99 -9.68 -8.02
C PHE A 76 5.37 -9.28 -6.69
N ALA A 77 5.84 -9.88 -5.60
CA ALA A 77 5.44 -9.56 -4.23
C ALA A 77 6.68 -9.27 -3.39
N VAL A 78 6.76 -8.04 -2.85
CA VAL A 78 7.79 -7.63 -1.90
C VAL A 78 7.14 -7.44 -0.55
N TYR A 79 7.68 -8.08 0.49
CA TYR A 79 7.18 -7.98 1.86
C TYR A 79 8.32 -7.67 2.82
N HIS A 80 8.06 -6.81 3.80
CA HIS A 80 8.96 -6.64 4.93
C HIS A 80 8.20 -6.45 6.22
N THR A 81 8.63 -7.17 7.26
CA THR A 81 8.13 -7.03 8.63
C THR A 81 8.42 -5.64 9.17
N ASN A 82 7.43 -5.03 9.83
CA ASN A 82 7.63 -3.82 10.63
C ASN A 82 7.57 -4.14 12.13
N ALA A 83 6.67 -5.04 12.54
CA ALA A 83 6.38 -5.31 13.94
C ALA A 83 6.41 -6.79 14.28
N LEU A 84 7.18 -7.15 15.31
CA LEU A 84 7.16 -8.48 15.92
C LEU A 84 6.20 -8.50 17.12
N THR A 85 5.43 -9.58 17.23
CA THR A 85 4.50 -9.83 18.33
C THR A 85 4.71 -11.22 18.91
N ARG A 86 4.12 -11.50 20.08
CA ARG A 86 4.25 -12.80 20.76
C ARG A 86 3.92 -14.02 19.88
N HIS A 87 3.03 -13.88 18.90
CA HIS A 87 2.50 -15.01 18.14
C HIS A 87 2.70 -14.91 16.63
N GLY A 88 3.36 -13.86 16.15
CA GLY A 88 3.51 -13.61 14.74
C GLY A 88 4.05 -12.22 14.51
N GLU A 89 3.86 -11.72 13.30
CA GLU A 89 4.40 -10.44 12.90
C GLU A 89 3.50 -9.78 11.85
N HIS A 90 3.75 -8.50 11.58
CA HIS A 90 3.10 -7.81 10.47
C HIS A 90 3.97 -6.68 9.93
N GLY A 91 3.70 -6.29 8.70
CA GLY A 91 4.44 -5.24 8.02
C GLY A 91 3.73 -4.70 6.79
N ASN A 92 4.54 -4.19 5.87
CA ASN A 92 4.09 -3.63 4.60
C ASN A 92 4.45 -4.58 3.47
N ALA A 93 3.64 -4.57 2.42
CA ALA A 93 3.94 -5.26 1.18
C ALA A 93 3.68 -4.37 -0.03
N LEU A 94 4.32 -4.69 -1.14
CA LEU A 94 4.04 -4.15 -2.45
C LEU A 94 3.85 -5.29 -3.43
N LEU A 95 2.72 -5.29 -4.13
CA LEU A 95 2.45 -6.18 -5.24
C LEU A 95 2.58 -5.38 -6.53
N SER A 96 3.29 -5.92 -7.52
CA SER A 96 3.55 -5.23 -8.77
C SER A 96 3.44 -6.16 -9.96
N ARG A 97 2.75 -5.70 -11.00
CA ARG A 97 2.84 -6.31 -12.34
C ARG A 97 4.23 -6.10 -12.96
N PHE A 98 4.88 -5.00 -12.61
CA PHE A 98 6.16 -4.59 -13.15
C PHE A 98 7.32 -5.21 -12.38
N GLU A 99 8.43 -5.41 -13.09
CA GLU A 99 9.66 -5.99 -12.52
C GLU A 99 10.18 -5.16 -11.35
N VAL A 100 10.53 -5.86 -10.28
CA VAL A 100 11.19 -5.29 -9.10
C VAL A 100 12.69 -5.23 -9.35
N LEU A 101 13.24 -4.03 -9.41
CA LEU A 101 14.66 -3.79 -9.64
C LEU A 101 15.46 -3.86 -8.33
N ALA A 102 14.93 -3.28 -7.27
CA ALA A 102 15.48 -3.33 -5.93
C ALA A 102 14.41 -3.06 -4.88
N PHE A 103 14.69 -3.44 -3.64
CA PHE A 103 13.89 -3.01 -2.49
C PHE A 103 14.77 -2.75 -1.27
N ALA A 104 14.30 -1.88 -0.39
CA ALA A 104 14.94 -1.54 0.87
C ALA A 104 13.88 -1.30 1.95
N HIS A 105 14.29 -1.41 3.21
CA HIS A 105 13.47 -1.09 4.36
C HIS A 105 14.16 -0.06 5.23
N ARG A 106 13.39 0.87 5.79
CA ARG A 106 13.86 1.81 6.81
C ARG A 106 12.90 1.81 7.99
N ASP A 107 13.42 1.45 9.16
CA ASP A 107 12.72 1.63 10.42
C ASP A 107 12.51 3.13 10.71
N VAL A 108 11.26 3.50 11.00
CA VAL A 108 10.84 4.85 11.39
C VAL A 108 9.98 4.82 12.65
N SER A 109 10.12 3.77 13.45
CA SER A 109 9.45 3.62 14.75
C SER A 109 9.81 4.79 15.65
N ASP A 110 8.78 5.41 16.23
CA ASP A 110 8.96 6.55 17.12
C ASP A 110 9.28 6.12 18.56
N HIS A 111 8.74 4.98 18.96
CA HIS A 111 8.97 4.35 20.26
C HIS A 111 8.67 2.85 20.20
N ALA A 112 9.10 2.09 21.21
CA ALA A 112 8.99 0.62 21.23
C ALA A 112 7.55 0.08 21.04
N LEU A 113 6.53 0.83 21.46
CA LEU A 113 5.12 0.44 21.31
C LEU A 113 4.54 0.69 19.89
N GLU A 114 5.23 1.43 19.02
CA GLU A 114 4.75 1.79 17.69
C GLU A 114 5.81 1.49 16.63
N GLN A 115 5.93 0.20 16.33
CA GLN A 115 6.87 -0.32 15.34
C GLN A 115 6.38 0.01 13.91
N ARG A 116 7.09 0.88 13.19
CA ARG A 116 6.77 1.38 11.84
C ARG A 116 7.98 1.31 10.92
N GLY A 117 7.72 1.13 9.62
CA GLY A 117 8.78 1.10 8.62
C GLY A 117 8.32 1.63 7.26
N LEU A 118 9.27 2.12 6.50
CA LEU A 118 9.14 2.48 5.09
C LEU A 118 9.61 1.29 4.26
N LEU A 119 8.73 0.73 3.43
CA LEU A 119 9.12 -0.24 2.41
C LEU A 119 9.33 0.50 1.10
N HIS A 120 10.56 0.61 0.64
CA HIS A 120 10.92 1.25 -0.62
C HIS A 120 11.18 0.17 -1.67
N VAL A 121 10.52 0.28 -2.82
CA VAL A 121 10.70 -0.61 -3.97
C VAL A 121 10.93 0.23 -5.22
N THR A 122 11.89 -0.17 -6.04
CA THR A 122 12.12 0.41 -7.37
C THR A 122 11.59 -0.54 -8.43
N LEU A 123 10.81 0.00 -9.36
CA LEU A 123 10.12 -0.78 -10.40
C LEU A 123 10.55 -0.32 -11.79
N SER A 124 10.65 -1.25 -12.73
CA SER A 124 10.82 -0.96 -14.16
C SER A 124 9.45 -0.81 -14.82
N VAL A 125 9.02 0.43 -15.07
CA VAL A 125 7.65 0.74 -15.51
C VAL A 125 7.63 1.24 -16.96
N PRO A 126 6.69 0.76 -17.80
CA PRO A 126 6.59 1.22 -19.18
C PRO A 126 6.21 2.70 -19.27
N THR A 127 6.80 3.41 -20.22
CA THR A 127 6.46 4.82 -20.50
C THR A 127 5.32 4.98 -21.50
N SER A 128 4.92 3.90 -22.18
CA SER A 128 3.85 3.89 -23.17
C SER A 128 2.50 3.49 -22.53
N PRO A 129 1.35 3.94 -23.07
CA PRO A 129 0.06 3.61 -22.49
C PRO A 129 -0.22 2.12 -22.59
N ALA A 130 -0.41 1.46 -21.45
CA ALA A 130 -0.98 0.12 -21.44
C ALA A 130 -2.44 0.18 -21.91
N THR A 131 -2.73 -0.42 -23.05
CA THR A 131 -4.08 -0.76 -23.49
C THR A 131 -4.73 -1.67 -22.44
N GLN A 132 -6.07 -1.72 -22.44
CA GLN A 132 -6.80 -2.62 -21.54
C GLN A 132 -6.46 -4.09 -21.81
N ALA A 133 -6.12 -4.44 -23.06
CA ALA A 133 -5.62 -5.75 -23.45
C ALA A 133 -4.24 -6.06 -22.84
N GLU A 134 -3.31 -5.10 -22.85
CA GLU A 134 -2.01 -5.26 -22.18
C GLU A 134 -2.16 -5.39 -20.66
N ARG A 135 -3.17 -4.73 -20.07
CA ARG A 135 -3.56 -4.93 -18.67
C ARG A 135 -4.23 -6.27 -18.39
N ALA A 136 -4.66 -7.02 -19.39
CA ALA A 136 -5.14 -8.39 -19.23
C ALA A 136 -4.01 -9.42 -19.47
N ALA A 137 -2.97 -9.06 -20.23
CA ALA A 137 -1.87 -9.94 -20.56
C ALA A 137 -0.82 -10.05 -19.43
N VAL A 138 -0.18 -11.23 -19.34
CA VAL A 138 1.00 -11.50 -18.49
C VAL A 138 2.25 -11.55 -19.38
N ALA A 139 2.37 -10.60 -20.31
CA ALA A 139 3.52 -10.50 -21.20
C ALA A 139 4.49 -9.43 -20.67
N ALA A 140 5.78 -9.62 -20.91
CA ALA A 140 6.78 -8.60 -20.61
C ALA A 140 6.43 -7.31 -21.38
N PRO A 141 6.42 -6.14 -20.71
CA PRO A 141 6.10 -4.92 -21.39
C PRO A 141 7.12 -4.58 -22.48
N GLN A 142 6.61 -4.13 -23.63
CA GLN A 142 7.44 -3.72 -24.77
C GLN A 142 7.60 -2.20 -24.77
N GLY A 143 8.78 -1.72 -25.18
CA GLY A 143 9.09 -0.28 -25.31
C GLY A 143 9.88 0.31 -24.15
N ALA A 144 10.06 1.64 -24.17
CA ALA A 144 10.90 2.35 -23.23
C ALA A 144 10.37 2.25 -21.79
N GLN A 145 11.26 1.89 -20.87
CA GLN A 145 10.98 1.77 -19.43
C GLN A 145 11.54 2.97 -18.67
N ARG A 146 10.93 3.30 -17.53
CA ARG A 146 11.42 4.26 -16.54
C ARG A 146 11.42 3.63 -15.16
N VAL A 147 12.40 4.01 -14.35
CA VAL A 147 12.44 3.62 -12.95
C VAL A 147 11.41 4.43 -12.18
N LEU A 148 10.49 3.74 -11.50
CA LEU A 148 9.55 4.32 -10.55
C LEU A 148 9.94 3.90 -9.14
N HIS A 149 10.08 4.87 -8.24
CA HIS A 149 10.24 4.62 -6.82
C HIS A 149 8.86 4.54 -6.16
N VAL A 150 8.63 3.53 -5.32
CA VAL A 150 7.40 3.39 -4.54
C VAL A 150 7.75 3.17 -3.08
N ILE A 151 7.18 3.98 -2.20
CA ILE A 151 7.34 3.85 -0.74
C ILE A 151 5.99 3.53 -0.12
N VAL A 152 5.89 2.36 0.50
CA VAL A 152 4.73 1.93 1.27
C VAL A 152 4.89 2.35 2.72
N VAL A 153 3.91 3.09 3.23
CA VAL A 153 3.91 3.59 4.61
C VAL A 153 2.71 3.05 5.41
N HIS A 154 2.91 2.92 6.71
CA HIS A 154 1.83 2.82 7.69
C HIS A 154 2.27 3.69 8.86
N LEU A 155 1.69 4.87 9.04
CA LEU A 155 2.15 5.81 10.06
C LEU A 155 1.51 5.53 11.42
N GLY A 156 2.02 6.23 12.43
CA GLY A 156 1.60 6.17 13.80
C GLY A 156 0.21 6.67 14.10
N LEU A 157 -0.34 6.22 15.23
CA LEU A 157 -1.64 6.71 15.71
C LEU A 157 -1.51 8.06 16.43
N MET A 158 -0.34 8.35 17.00
CA MET A 158 -0.07 9.62 17.67
C MET A 158 0.36 10.69 16.67
N HIS A 159 -0.29 11.86 16.69
CA HIS A 159 0.01 12.95 15.74
C HIS A 159 1.49 13.39 15.77
N ALA A 160 2.07 13.54 16.95
CA ALA A 160 3.48 13.89 17.10
C ALA A 160 4.43 12.83 16.50
N SER A 161 4.09 11.55 16.66
CA SER A 161 4.82 10.43 16.04
C SER A 161 4.77 10.54 14.52
N ARG A 162 3.57 10.75 13.93
CA ARG A 162 3.41 10.91 12.47
C ARG A 162 4.28 12.03 11.90
N ARG A 163 4.35 13.19 12.55
CA ARG A 163 5.20 14.29 12.08
C ARG A 163 6.68 13.92 12.10
N ARG A 164 7.15 13.21 13.13
CA ARG A 164 8.54 12.71 13.20
C ARG A 164 8.81 11.63 12.16
N GLN A 165 7.84 10.77 11.88
CA GLN A 165 7.91 9.78 10.80
C GLN A 165 7.95 10.43 9.41
N VAL A 166 7.17 11.48 9.15
CA VAL A 166 7.25 12.26 7.91
C VAL A 166 8.59 12.97 7.78
N ALA A 167 9.14 13.50 8.87
CA ALA A 167 10.50 14.05 8.86
C ALA A 167 11.56 12.97 8.57
N ALA A 168 11.39 11.76 9.12
CA ALA A 168 12.27 10.62 8.82
C ALA A 168 12.14 10.15 7.37
N LEU A 169 10.93 10.15 6.80
CA LEU A 169 10.70 9.95 5.38
C LEU A 169 11.46 10.99 4.55
N GLY A 170 11.38 12.28 4.90
CA GLY A 170 12.12 13.33 4.21
C GLY A 170 13.64 13.10 4.20
N ARG A 171 14.22 12.71 5.33
CA ARG A 171 15.66 12.32 5.40
C ARG A 171 15.97 11.13 4.52
N TYR A 172 15.15 10.08 4.61
CA TYR A 172 15.32 8.88 3.79
C TYR A 172 15.24 9.18 2.29
N LEU A 173 14.30 10.03 1.87
CA LEU A 173 14.17 10.45 0.48
C LEU A 173 15.42 11.18 -0.03
N ALA A 174 16.00 12.07 0.77
CA ALA A 174 17.21 12.79 0.41
C ALA A 174 18.44 11.86 0.26
N GLU A 175 18.47 10.76 1.02
CA GLU A 175 19.55 9.77 0.97
C GLU A 175 19.37 8.75 -0.17
N ALA A 176 18.14 8.28 -0.40
CA ALA A 176 17.89 7.05 -1.16
C ALA A 176 17.13 7.25 -2.48
N VAL A 177 16.57 8.44 -2.74
CA VAL A 177 15.76 8.70 -3.94
C VAL A 177 16.28 9.94 -4.67
N PRO A 178 16.70 9.83 -5.95
CA PRO A 178 17.16 11.00 -6.70
C PRO A 178 16.09 12.11 -6.72
N PRO A 179 16.47 13.41 -6.63
CA PRO A 179 15.51 14.50 -6.47
C PRO A 179 14.44 14.58 -7.58
N ALA A 180 14.83 14.33 -8.83
CA ALA A 180 13.92 14.35 -9.98
C ALA A 180 13.33 12.96 -10.33
N ALA A 181 13.62 11.93 -9.54
CA ALA A 181 13.08 10.60 -9.82
C ALA A 181 11.57 10.56 -9.56
N PRO A 182 10.78 9.95 -10.46
CA PRO A 182 9.38 9.68 -10.23
C PRO A 182 9.21 8.82 -8.98
N LEU A 183 8.34 9.27 -8.08
CA LEU A 183 8.13 8.67 -6.78
C LEU A 183 6.65 8.64 -6.44
N VAL A 184 6.23 7.53 -5.84
CA VAL A 184 4.92 7.35 -5.22
C VAL A 184 5.13 7.06 -3.74
N VAL A 185 4.43 7.76 -2.87
CA VAL A 185 4.33 7.42 -1.45
C VAL A 185 2.86 7.11 -1.15
N ALA A 186 2.58 5.86 -0.78
CA ALA A 186 1.22 5.37 -0.64
C ALA A 186 1.08 4.52 0.63
N GLY A 187 -0.05 4.64 1.31
CA GLY A 187 -0.23 3.91 2.55
C GLY A 187 -1.36 4.41 3.43
N ASP A 188 -1.42 3.84 4.62
CA ASP A 188 -2.24 4.33 5.73
C ASP A 188 -1.44 5.40 6.50
N PHE A 189 -1.83 6.66 6.34
CA PHE A 189 -1.16 7.77 7.00
C PHE A 189 -1.67 8.01 8.42
N ASN A 190 -2.75 7.34 8.85
CA ASN A 190 -3.40 7.59 10.14
C ASN A 190 -3.62 9.09 10.43
N ASP A 191 -3.81 9.90 9.38
CA ASP A 191 -3.87 11.35 9.49
C ASP A 191 -5.31 11.86 9.45
N TRP A 192 -5.97 11.74 10.59
CA TRP A 192 -7.42 11.91 10.69
C TRP A 192 -7.88 13.33 10.36
N GLY A 193 -7.00 14.32 10.54
CA GLY A 193 -7.30 15.74 10.35
C GLY A 193 -6.57 16.39 9.17
N GLU A 194 -6.00 15.61 8.24
CA GLU A 194 -5.35 16.16 7.04
C GLU A 194 -4.19 17.14 7.33
N GLN A 195 -3.53 16.97 8.47
CA GLN A 195 -2.49 17.88 8.95
C GLN A 195 -1.12 17.62 8.30
N LEU A 196 -0.92 16.49 7.64
CA LEU A 196 0.35 16.13 7.03
C LEU A 196 0.54 16.65 5.60
N HIS A 197 -0.50 17.19 4.94
CA HIS A 197 -0.39 17.64 3.55
C HIS A 197 0.69 18.71 3.35
N ALA A 198 0.77 19.70 4.24
CA ALA A 198 1.79 20.73 4.16
C ALA A 198 3.21 20.17 4.40
N ASP A 199 3.35 19.20 5.32
CA ASP A 199 4.63 18.57 5.62
C ASP A 199 5.11 17.73 4.43
N LEU A 200 4.21 17.01 3.76
CA LEU A 200 4.50 16.20 2.57
C LEU A 200 4.76 17.06 1.33
N ALA A 201 4.02 18.16 1.13
CA ALA A 201 4.25 19.09 0.03
C ALA A 201 5.65 19.71 0.09
N ARG A 202 6.21 19.95 1.29
CA ARG A 202 7.61 20.39 1.46
C ARG A 202 8.65 19.35 1.04
N LEU A 203 8.25 18.08 0.88
CA LEU A 203 9.06 17.00 0.32
C LEU A 203 8.83 16.81 -1.19
N ASP A 204 8.14 17.76 -1.83
CA ASP A 204 7.70 17.70 -3.23
C ASP A 204 6.76 16.51 -3.52
N LEU A 205 5.96 16.13 -2.52
CA LEU A 205 4.95 15.08 -2.60
C LEU A 205 3.55 15.68 -2.70
N HIS A 206 2.92 15.46 -3.84
CA HIS A 206 1.63 16.09 -4.19
C HIS A 206 0.53 15.05 -4.38
N THR A 207 -0.71 15.45 -4.14
CA THR A 207 -1.91 14.64 -4.39
C THR A 207 -3.02 15.56 -4.91
N LEU A 208 -4.23 15.05 -5.17
CA LEU A 208 -5.36 15.89 -5.53
C LEU A 208 -5.79 16.73 -4.32
N THR A 209 -5.59 18.05 -4.40
CA THR A 209 -6.04 18.99 -3.38
C THR A 209 -7.55 19.23 -3.49
N GLY A 210 -8.22 19.42 -2.36
CA GLY A 210 -9.68 19.64 -2.31
C GLY A 210 -10.55 18.41 -2.58
N VAL A 211 -9.97 17.28 -2.95
CA VAL A 211 -10.67 16.00 -3.15
C VAL A 211 -10.46 15.12 -1.92
N ARG A 212 -11.54 14.84 -1.19
CA ARG A 212 -11.51 13.96 -0.02
C ARG A 212 -12.17 12.63 -0.34
N VAL A 213 -11.41 11.53 -0.20
CA VAL A 213 -11.91 10.16 -0.41
C VAL A 213 -11.83 9.38 0.91
N PRO A 214 -12.92 9.36 1.71
CA PRO A 214 -12.94 8.59 2.94
C PRO A 214 -12.78 7.09 2.69
N THR A 215 -11.91 6.46 3.48
CA THR A 215 -11.61 5.03 3.46
C THR A 215 -11.91 4.33 4.78
N PHE A 216 -12.06 5.08 5.89
CA PHE A 216 -12.28 4.51 7.22
C PHE A 216 -13.45 5.17 7.96
N PRO A 217 -14.22 4.42 8.77
CA PRO A 217 -14.30 2.96 8.77
C PRO A 217 -15.00 2.45 7.51
N ALA A 218 -14.61 1.29 6.99
CA ALA A 218 -15.07 0.79 5.68
C ALA A 218 -16.59 0.69 5.53
N ARG A 219 -17.29 0.39 6.64
CA ARG A 219 -18.75 0.26 6.67
C ARG A 219 -19.48 1.58 6.52
N LEU A 220 -18.91 2.66 7.06
CA LEU A 220 -19.41 4.03 6.99
C LEU A 220 -18.23 4.98 6.85
N PRO A 221 -17.69 5.16 5.62
CA PRO A 221 -16.45 5.91 5.42
C PRO A 221 -16.61 7.39 5.77
N LEU A 222 -15.84 7.86 6.76
CA LEU A 222 -15.87 9.24 7.27
C LEU A 222 -14.49 9.91 7.27
N LEU A 223 -13.41 9.14 7.35
CA LEU A 223 -12.03 9.60 7.44
C LEU A 223 -11.22 9.13 6.22
N ALA A 224 -10.39 10.01 5.66
CA ALA A 224 -9.47 9.72 4.56
C ALA A 224 -8.07 9.42 5.11
N LEU A 225 -7.91 8.23 5.69
CA LEU A 225 -6.68 7.80 6.36
C LEU A 225 -5.63 7.32 5.35
N ASP A 226 -6.09 6.62 4.32
CA ASP A 226 -5.26 6.11 3.25
C ASP A 226 -5.03 7.21 2.21
N ARG A 227 -3.79 7.35 1.74
CA ARG A 227 -3.42 8.38 0.77
C ARG A 227 -2.37 7.89 -0.23
N ILE A 228 -2.36 8.56 -1.38
CA ILE A 228 -1.38 8.38 -2.44
C ILE A 228 -0.85 9.78 -2.81
N TYR A 229 0.45 9.98 -2.59
CA TYR A 229 1.19 11.16 -3.00
C TYR A 229 2.22 10.80 -4.06
N VAL A 230 2.53 11.75 -4.94
CA VAL A 230 3.44 11.56 -6.05
C VAL A 230 4.42 12.72 -6.22
N ARG A 231 5.57 12.43 -6.82
CA ARG A 231 6.56 13.38 -7.34
C ARG A 231 6.97 12.98 -8.75
N GLY A 232 7.10 13.92 -9.68
CA GLY A 232 7.38 13.62 -11.09
C GLY A 232 6.24 12.89 -11.83
N LEU A 233 5.06 12.82 -11.21
CA LEU A 233 3.81 12.30 -11.78
C LEU A 233 2.66 13.25 -11.42
N ARG A 234 1.50 13.03 -12.02
CA ARG A 234 0.26 13.73 -11.69
C ARG A 234 -0.83 12.74 -11.34
N VAL A 235 -1.46 12.92 -10.17
CA VAL A 235 -2.70 12.21 -9.82
C VAL A 235 -3.84 12.79 -10.65
N LEU A 236 -4.56 11.94 -11.38
CA LEU A 236 -5.68 12.31 -12.23
C LEU A 236 -7.02 12.10 -11.51
N THR A 237 -7.16 10.94 -10.83
CA THR A 237 -8.37 10.57 -10.11
C THR A 237 -8.01 9.85 -8.81
N LEU A 238 -8.91 9.94 -7.84
CA LEU A 238 -8.90 9.16 -6.60
C LEU A 238 -10.28 8.54 -6.39
N ARG A 239 -10.33 7.25 -6.11
CA ARG A 239 -11.57 6.53 -5.82
C ARG A 239 -11.37 5.46 -4.76
N ALA A 240 -12.38 5.22 -3.94
CA ALA A 240 -12.45 4.09 -3.04
C ALA A 240 -13.71 3.28 -3.38
N PRO A 241 -13.59 2.00 -3.79
CA PRO A 241 -14.76 1.16 -4.03
C PRO A 241 -15.49 0.92 -2.70
N ARG A 242 -16.80 1.18 -2.67
CA ARG A 242 -17.59 1.20 -1.43
C ARG A 242 -18.57 0.06 -1.37
N GLU A 243 -18.80 -0.67 -2.43
CA GLU A 243 -19.75 -1.77 -2.51
C GLU A 243 -19.19 -3.03 -1.84
N ALA A 244 -20.04 -4.05 -1.68
CA ALA A 244 -19.54 -5.38 -1.33
C ALA A 244 -18.62 -5.88 -2.48
N PRO A 245 -17.52 -6.61 -2.16
CA PRO A 245 -17.17 -7.13 -0.85
C PRO A 245 -16.40 -6.16 0.07
N TRP A 246 -15.92 -5.02 -0.45
CA TRP A 246 -14.93 -4.14 0.20
C TRP A 246 -15.24 -3.76 1.65
N ARG A 247 -16.49 -3.37 1.96
CA ARG A 247 -16.90 -2.99 3.33
C ARG A 247 -16.78 -4.10 4.39
N ARG A 248 -16.53 -5.35 3.97
CA ARG A 248 -16.51 -6.53 4.83
C ARG A 248 -15.14 -7.20 4.94
N LEU A 249 -14.18 -6.83 4.08
CA LEU A 249 -12.88 -7.51 4.00
C LEU A 249 -11.83 -6.89 4.93
N SER A 250 -11.95 -5.59 5.20
CA SER A 250 -11.13 -4.82 6.12
C SER A 250 -11.99 -3.76 6.82
N ASP A 251 -11.46 -3.14 7.86
CA ASP A 251 -12.00 -1.90 8.41
C ASP A 251 -11.58 -0.66 7.63
N HIS A 252 -10.68 -0.80 6.64
CA HIS A 252 -10.40 0.19 5.61
C HIS A 252 -11.05 -0.19 4.28
N LEU A 253 -11.34 0.80 3.43
CA LEU A 253 -11.53 0.62 2.00
C LEU A 253 -10.18 0.83 1.29
N PRO A 254 -9.92 0.14 0.18
CA PRO A 254 -8.77 0.47 -0.65
C PRO A 254 -8.94 1.86 -1.27
N LEU A 255 -7.84 2.59 -1.43
CA LEU A 255 -7.79 3.81 -2.23
C LEU A 255 -7.07 3.50 -3.54
N VAL A 256 -7.69 3.85 -4.67
CA VAL A 256 -7.13 3.68 -6.01
C VAL A 256 -6.94 5.06 -6.65
N ALA A 257 -5.73 5.29 -7.16
CA ALA A 257 -5.37 6.45 -7.94
C ALA A 257 -5.08 6.07 -9.40
N GLU A 258 -5.58 6.88 -10.34
CA GLU A 258 -5.02 6.92 -11.68
C GLU A 258 -3.98 8.03 -11.73
N VAL A 259 -2.76 7.70 -12.15
CA VAL A 259 -1.64 8.64 -12.25
C VAL A 259 -1.05 8.62 -13.66
N ALA A 260 -0.58 9.76 -14.11
CA ALA A 260 0.15 9.89 -15.38
C ALA A 260 1.54 10.45 -15.13
N TRP A 261 2.48 10.13 -16.02
CA TRP A 261 3.79 10.78 -16.05
C TRP A 261 3.63 12.30 -16.18
N GLY A 262 4.42 13.04 -15.41
CA GLY A 262 4.50 14.50 -15.47
C GLY A 262 5.19 15.02 -16.72
#